data_AF-X0ZME0-F1
#
_entry.id   AF-X0ZME0-F1
#
_cell.length_a   1.000
_cell.length_b   1.000
_cell.length_c   1.000
_cell.angle_alpha   90.00
_cell.angle_beta   90.00
_cell.angle_gamma   90.00
#
_symmetry.space_group_name_H-M   'P 1'
#
loop_
_entity.id
_entity.type
_entity.pdbx_description
1 polymer ?
#
loop_
_entity_poly.entity_id
_entity_poly.type
_entity_poly.pdbx_seq_one_letter_code
_entity_poly.pdbx_strand_id
1 'polypeptide(L)'
;GNKNLMIYASLPGTKGYNHLKKVADDLNLSNFKELSYPYYEAGGQEIYRKEYLSDPVRYFGSFDRIIYVIDVQDYARYEESIEYLREIILKMNENNILCQIDIFFHKYDPGLENVSRYSNTKINEQLVYKIREISPKFSFRFYKTSIFTIFRRFLLDFQSL
;
A
#
# COMPACT_ATOMS: atom_id res chain seq x y z
N GLY A 1 7.10 -30.73 -15.62
CA GLY A 1 6.58 -29.92 -16.74
C GLY A 1 6.11 -28.58 -16.20
N ASN A 2 6.54 -27.50 -16.84
CA ASN A 2 6.43 -26.10 -16.43
C ASN A 2 5.14 -25.70 -15.69
N LYS A 3 5.28 -25.34 -14.40
CA LYS A 3 4.28 -24.57 -13.65
C LYS A 3 4.58 -23.08 -13.86
N ASN A 4 4.17 -22.53 -15.00
CA ASN A 4 4.08 -21.07 -15.16
C ASN A 4 2.85 -20.59 -14.36
N LEU A 5 3.01 -20.53 -13.03
CA LEU A 5 2.14 -19.79 -12.13
C LEU A 5 2.46 -18.29 -12.25
N MET A 6 2.14 -17.73 -13.42
CA MET A 6 1.98 -16.28 -13.59
C MET A 6 0.48 -16.00 -13.60
N ILE A 7 -0.18 -16.31 -12.49
CA ILE A 7 -1.46 -15.68 -12.19
C ILE A 7 -1.09 -14.33 -11.60
N TYR A 8 -0.97 -13.35 -12.49
CA TYR A 8 -1.15 -11.96 -12.14
C TYR A 8 -2.46 -11.88 -11.35
N ALA A 9 -2.35 -11.73 -10.03
CA ALA A 9 -3.47 -11.35 -9.20
C ALA A 9 -3.83 -9.90 -9.60
N SER A 10 -4.55 -9.76 -10.70
CA SER A 10 -5.38 -8.59 -10.93
C SER A 10 -6.35 -8.56 -9.76
N LEU A 11 -6.23 -7.56 -8.88
CA LEU A 11 -7.33 -7.18 -8.01
C LEU A 11 -8.14 -6.09 -8.72
N PRO A 12 -9.33 -6.40 -9.24
CA PRO A 12 -10.34 -5.39 -9.46
C PRO A 12 -11.61 -5.75 -8.69
N GLY A 13 -11.72 -5.23 -7.46
CA GLY A 13 -12.97 -5.11 -6.71
C GLY A 13 -13.81 -6.38 -6.48
N THR A 14 -14.93 -6.20 -5.79
CA THR A 14 -15.88 -7.25 -5.37
C THR A 14 -16.44 -8.13 -6.50
N LYS A 15 -16.29 -7.75 -7.78
CA LYS A 15 -16.68 -8.56 -8.93
C LYS A 15 -15.65 -9.63 -9.34
N GLY A 16 -14.37 -9.48 -8.94
CA GLY A 16 -13.30 -10.43 -9.28
C GLY A 16 -13.37 -11.77 -8.53
N TYR A 17 -13.98 -11.80 -7.34
CA TYR A 17 -14.06 -13.00 -6.50
C TYR A 17 -14.85 -14.14 -7.15
N ASN A 18 -16.01 -13.85 -7.74
CA ASN A 18 -16.83 -14.88 -8.41
C ASN A 18 -16.08 -15.51 -9.59
N HIS A 19 -15.19 -14.76 -10.24
CA HIS A 19 -14.36 -15.26 -11.31
C HIS A 19 -13.21 -16.13 -10.78
N LEU A 20 -12.54 -15.72 -9.69
CA LEU A 20 -11.45 -16.48 -9.08
C LEU A 20 -11.92 -17.80 -8.47
N LYS A 21 -13.10 -17.81 -7.83
CA LYS A 21 -13.71 -19.03 -7.31
C LYS A 21 -14.06 -19.99 -8.43
N LYS A 22 -14.67 -19.49 -9.52
CA LYS A 22 -14.96 -20.29 -10.71
C LYS A 22 -13.69 -20.88 -11.33
N VAL A 23 -12.61 -20.08 -11.45
CA VAL A 23 -11.32 -20.57 -11.96
C VAL A 23 -10.70 -21.61 -11.02
N ALA A 24 -10.81 -21.44 -9.70
CA ALA A 24 -10.31 -22.41 -8.73
C ALA A 24 -11.09 -23.74 -8.78
N ASP A 25 -12.41 -23.66 -8.96
CA ASP A 25 -13.31 -24.81 -9.15
C ASP A 25 -13.00 -25.52 -10.47
N ASP A 26 -12.85 -24.78 -11.58
CA ASP A 26 -12.47 -25.30 -12.91
C ASP A 26 -11.08 -26.00 -12.88
N LEU A 27 -10.20 -25.60 -11.97
CA LEU A 27 -8.85 -26.17 -11.79
C LEU A 27 -8.77 -27.24 -10.69
N ASN A 28 -9.89 -27.65 -10.08
CA ASN A 28 -9.95 -28.60 -8.96
C ASN A 28 -8.98 -28.26 -7.81
N LEU A 29 -8.81 -26.98 -7.49
CA LEU A 29 -7.95 -26.54 -6.40
C LEU A 29 -8.68 -26.72 -5.06
N SER A 30 -8.75 -27.97 -4.58
CA SER A 30 -9.44 -28.37 -3.34
C SER A 30 -8.94 -27.65 -2.07
N ASN A 31 -7.78 -27.00 -2.15
CA ASN A 31 -7.15 -26.26 -1.05
C ASN A 31 -7.22 -24.74 -1.23
N PHE A 32 -8.08 -24.23 -2.13
CA PHE A 32 -8.33 -22.78 -2.21
C PHE A 32 -9.02 -22.31 -0.94
N LYS A 33 -8.23 -21.84 0.02
CA LYS A 33 -8.72 -21.23 1.26
C LYS A 33 -8.80 -19.73 1.05
N GLU A 34 -10.02 -19.22 1.05
CA GLU A 34 -10.27 -17.77 1.10
C GLU A 34 -9.67 -17.22 2.40
N LEU A 35 -8.65 -16.37 2.28
CA LEU A 35 -8.28 -15.47 3.38
C LEU A 35 -9.24 -14.28 3.33
N SER A 36 -10.35 -14.39 4.07
CA SER A 36 -11.22 -13.25 4.32
C SER A 36 -10.56 -12.37 5.40
N TYR A 37 -9.78 -11.39 4.97
CA TYR A 37 -9.39 -10.29 5.83
C TYR A 37 -10.42 -9.17 5.72
N PRO A 38 -11.13 -8.81 6.81
CA PRO A 38 -11.94 -7.61 6.80
C PRO A 38 -11.01 -6.41 6.56
N TYR A 39 -11.30 -5.62 5.53
CA TYR A 39 -10.59 -4.39 5.24
C TYR A 39 -11.56 -3.22 5.34
N TYR A 40 -11.02 -2.05 5.70
CA TYR A 40 -11.76 -0.81 5.77
C TYR A 40 -11.04 0.23 4.91
N GLU A 41 -11.77 0.86 4.00
CA GLU A 41 -11.26 1.95 3.17
C GLU A 41 -11.58 3.29 3.83
N ALA A 42 -10.53 3.95 4.34
CA ALA A 42 -10.66 5.27 4.95
C ALA A 42 -10.62 6.36 3.87
N GLY A 43 -11.75 7.05 3.65
CA GLY A 43 -11.83 8.21 2.76
C GLY A 43 -10.87 9.33 3.17
N GLY A 44 -10.14 9.91 2.21
CA GLY A 44 -9.06 10.86 2.47
C GLY A 44 -9.44 12.34 2.57
N GLN A 45 -10.73 12.70 2.46
CA GLN A 45 -11.17 14.11 2.58
C GLN A 45 -11.02 14.61 4.02
N GLU A 46 -10.75 15.91 4.19
CA GLU A 46 -10.46 16.52 5.49
C GLU A 46 -11.53 16.24 6.57
N ILE A 47 -12.80 16.27 6.18
CA ILE A 47 -13.93 15.94 7.07
C ILE A 47 -13.78 14.55 7.69
N TYR A 48 -13.50 13.53 6.87
CA TYR A 48 -13.35 12.17 7.35
C TYR A 48 -12.08 11.99 8.17
N ARG A 49 -10.99 12.67 7.78
CA ARG A 49 -9.74 12.64 8.54
C ARG A 49 -9.92 13.14 9.98
N LYS A 50 -10.68 14.22 10.16
CA LYS A 50 -11.05 14.75 11.48
C LYS A 50 -11.93 13.77 12.24
N GLU A 51 -12.87 13.12 11.57
CA GLU A 51 -13.73 12.10 12.16
C GLU A 51 -12.91 10.92 12.71
N TYR A 52 -11.95 10.40 11.95
CA TYR A 52 -11.11 9.28 12.40
C TYR A 52 -10.29 9.61 13.64
N LEU A 53 -9.80 10.85 13.75
CA LEU A 53 -9.05 11.32 14.91
C LEU A 53 -9.95 11.60 16.13
N SER A 54 -11.25 11.80 15.93
CA SER A 54 -12.21 12.08 17.01
C SER A 54 -12.57 10.82 17.83
N ASP A 55 -12.52 9.64 17.21
CA ASP A 55 -12.81 8.35 17.85
C ASP A 55 -11.79 7.28 17.43
N PRO A 56 -10.53 7.39 17.90
CA PRO A 56 -9.46 6.50 17.47
C PRO A 56 -9.68 5.04 17.89
N VAL A 57 -10.42 4.78 18.98
CA VAL A 57 -10.73 3.40 19.41
C VAL A 57 -11.62 2.72 18.38
N ARG A 58 -12.65 3.41 17.90
CA ARG A 58 -13.53 2.88 16.85
C ARG A 58 -12.81 2.67 15.52
N TYR A 59 -11.93 3.59 15.14
CA TYR A 59 -11.31 3.60 13.81
C TYR A 59 -9.97 2.86 13.71
N PHE A 60 -9.25 2.66 14.82
CA PHE A 60 -7.93 2.02 14.82
C PHE A 60 -7.83 0.84 15.80
N GLY A 61 -8.71 0.75 16.80
CA GLY A 61 -8.55 -0.16 17.95
C GLY A 61 -8.65 -1.65 17.63
N SER A 62 -9.33 -2.04 16.55
CA SER A 62 -9.50 -3.43 16.14
C SER A 62 -8.60 -3.87 14.99
N PHE A 63 -7.73 -2.99 14.48
CA PHE A 63 -6.90 -3.29 13.32
C PHE A 63 -5.52 -3.77 13.73
N ASP A 64 -5.10 -4.93 13.20
CA ASP A 64 -3.72 -5.41 13.35
C ASP A 64 -2.73 -4.61 12.50
N ARG A 65 -3.22 -4.01 11.40
CA ARG A 65 -2.41 -3.29 10.42
C ARG A 65 -3.13 -2.08 9.82
N ILE A 66 -2.40 -0.99 9.67
CA ILE A 66 -2.80 0.19 8.90
C ILE A 66 -1.86 0.33 7.69
N ILE A 67 -2.46 0.54 6.52
CA ILE A 67 -1.72 0.93 5.30
C ILE A 67 -1.94 2.42 5.10
N TYR A 68 -0.89 3.21 5.31
CA TYR A 68 -0.93 4.65 5.12
C TYR A 68 -0.31 5.01 3.76
N VAL A 69 -1.09 5.67 2.92
CA VAL A 69 -0.73 5.90 1.51
C VAL A 69 -0.35 7.36 1.29
N ILE A 70 0.85 7.60 0.78
CA ILE A 70 1.38 8.92 0.40
C ILE A 70 1.55 8.95 -1.11
N ASP A 71 0.90 9.89 -1.79
CA ASP A 71 1.10 10.13 -3.22
C ASP A 71 2.46 10.83 -3.43
N VAL A 72 3.45 10.13 -3.97
CA VAL A 72 4.80 10.66 -4.14
C VAL A 72 4.90 11.76 -5.20
N GLN A 73 3.88 11.90 -6.06
CA GLN A 73 3.86 12.92 -7.09
C GLN A 73 3.29 14.24 -6.57
N ASP A 74 2.64 14.24 -5.40
CA ASP A 74 2.04 15.42 -4.80
C ASP A 74 2.87 16.00 -3.65
N TYR A 75 3.99 16.61 -4.03
CA TYR A 75 4.95 17.21 -3.11
C TYR A 75 4.38 18.30 -2.21
N ALA A 76 3.39 19.05 -2.72
CA ALA A 76 2.80 20.15 -1.98
C ALA A 76 2.10 19.66 -0.70
N ARG A 77 1.66 18.40 -0.70
CA ARG A 77 0.92 17.77 0.40
C ARG A 77 1.77 16.85 1.27
N TYR A 78 3.09 16.79 1.08
CA TYR A 78 3.95 15.95 1.92
C TYR A 78 3.89 16.32 3.39
N GLU A 79 3.99 17.61 3.70
CA GLU A 79 3.96 18.05 5.10
C GLU A 79 2.58 17.84 5.73
N GLU A 80 1.49 18.12 4.99
CA GLU A 80 0.12 17.83 5.42
C GLU A 80 -0.06 16.33 5.72
N SER A 81 0.45 15.47 4.85
CA SER A 81 0.37 14.01 5.03
C SER A 81 1.18 13.54 6.24
N ILE A 82 2.41 14.02 6.40
CA ILE A 82 3.25 13.67 7.56
C ILE A 82 2.62 14.15 8.87
N GLU A 83 2.06 15.37 8.89
CA GLU A 83 1.36 15.89 10.07
C GLU A 83 0.14 15.04 10.40
N TYR A 84 -0.66 14.69 9.41
CA TYR A 84 -1.82 13.82 9.65
C TYR A 84 -1.41 12.43 10.18
N LEU A 85 -0.33 11.84 9.67
CA LEU A 85 0.22 10.60 10.23
C LEU A 85 0.67 10.81 11.68
N ARG A 86 1.31 11.94 12.01
CA ARG A 86 1.71 12.28 13.38
C ARG A 86 0.50 12.36 14.31
N GLU A 87 -0.59 12.99 13.89
CA GLU A 87 -1.84 13.05 14.67
C GLU A 87 -2.44 11.65 14.91
N ILE A 88 -2.44 10.77 13.90
CA ILE A 88 -2.89 9.38 14.06
C ILE A 88 -2.04 8.67 15.12
N ILE A 89 -0.71 8.74 15.00
CA ILE A 89 0.22 8.11 15.95
C ILE A 89 0.03 8.64 17.36
N LEU A 90 -0.18 9.95 17.52
CA LEU A 90 -0.44 10.56 18.81
C LEU A 90 -1.74 10.01 19.42
N LYS A 91 -2.84 9.99 18.64
CA LYS A 91 -4.14 9.46 19.09
C LYS A 91 -4.08 7.97 19.45
N MET A 92 -3.34 7.19 18.66
CA MET A 92 -3.12 5.77 18.97
C MET A 92 -2.33 5.58 20.26
N ASN A 93 -1.26 6.36 20.47
CA ASN A 93 -0.49 6.34 21.72
C ASN A 93 -1.35 6.70 22.93
N GLU A 94 -2.13 7.79 22.85
CA GLU A 94 -3.01 8.25 23.92
C GLU A 94 -4.03 7.18 24.36
N ASN A 95 -4.45 6.33 23.43
CA ASN A 95 -5.45 5.29 23.65
C ASN A 95 -4.84 3.87 23.80
N ASN A 96 -3.52 3.75 23.92
CA ASN A 96 -2.79 2.47 24.00
C ASN A 96 -3.11 1.49 22.86
N ILE A 97 -3.35 2.01 21.65
CA ILE A 97 -3.63 1.21 20.46
C ILE A 97 -2.31 0.79 19.83
N LEU A 98 -2.09 -0.52 19.72
CA LEU A 98 -0.93 -1.11 19.07
C LEU A 98 -1.36 -1.69 17.72
N CYS A 99 -0.78 -1.16 16.64
CA CYS A 99 -1.07 -1.59 15.27
C CYS A 99 0.19 -1.43 14.42
N GLN A 100 0.44 -2.38 13.51
CA GLN A 100 1.57 -2.28 12.58
C GLN A 100 1.24 -1.28 11.46
N ILE A 101 2.14 -0.34 11.20
CA ILE A 101 1.91 0.68 10.17
C ILE A 101 2.84 0.44 8.98
N ASP A 102 2.23 0.29 7.81
CA ASP A 102 2.88 0.16 6.52
C ASP A 102 2.69 1.45 5.74
N ILE A 103 3.78 2.13 5.40
CA ILE A 103 3.80 3.37 4.63
C ILE A 103 4.03 3.06 3.16
N PHE A 104 3.04 3.39 2.33
CA PHE A 104 3.09 3.21 0.90
C PHE A 104 3.38 4.55 0.23
N PHE A 105 4.60 4.67 -0.30
CA PHE A 105 4.97 5.71 -1.25
C PHE A 105 4.38 5.33 -2.62
N HIS A 106 3.13 5.75 -2.82
CA HIS A 106 2.27 5.32 -3.91
C HIS A 106 2.35 6.28 -5.11
N LYS A 107 1.89 5.80 -6.27
CA LYS A 107 2.16 6.39 -7.58
C LYS A 107 3.66 6.54 -7.86
N TYR A 108 4.46 5.64 -7.31
CA TYR A 108 5.86 5.50 -7.70
C TYR A 108 5.93 4.76 -9.04
N ASP A 109 5.38 5.41 -10.07
CA ASP A 109 5.12 4.79 -11.36
C ASP A 109 6.43 4.52 -12.10
N PRO A 110 6.45 3.53 -13.00
CA PRO A 110 7.69 3.13 -13.62
C PRO A 110 8.36 4.26 -14.41
N GLY A 111 9.64 4.49 -14.17
CA GLY A 111 10.41 5.58 -14.77
C GLY A 111 10.57 6.80 -13.86
N LEU A 112 9.80 6.91 -12.76
CA LEU A 112 10.01 7.96 -11.76
C LEU A 112 11.40 7.88 -11.12
N GLU A 113 11.96 6.68 -10.97
CA GLU A 113 13.29 6.48 -10.41
C GLU A 113 14.41 7.19 -11.20
N ASN A 114 14.18 7.46 -12.50
CA ASN A 114 15.11 8.18 -13.37
C ASN A 114 15.03 9.70 -13.20
N VAL A 115 13.98 10.19 -12.54
CA VAL A 115 13.80 11.61 -12.26
C VAL A 115 14.43 11.91 -10.91
N SER A 116 15.49 12.72 -10.89
CA SER A 116 16.32 13.03 -9.72
C SER A 116 15.51 13.32 -8.44
N ARG A 117 14.38 14.03 -8.56
CA ARG A 117 13.49 14.37 -7.45
C ARG A 117 12.83 13.17 -6.76
N TYR A 118 12.61 12.06 -7.46
CA TYR A 118 12.03 10.82 -6.90
C TYR A 118 13.10 9.75 -6.64
N SER A 119 14.38 10.11 -6.72
CA SER A 119 15.47 9.20 -6.36
C SER A 119 15.30 8.65 -4.94
N ASN A 120 15.89 7.49 -4.66
CA ASN A 120 15.88 6.89 -3.33
C ASN A 120 16.33 7.88 -2.25
N THR A 121 17.40 8.63 -2.53
CA THR A 121 17.94 9.64 -1.63
C THR A 121 16.91 10.72 -1.31
N LYS A 122 16.23 11.25 -2.32
CA LYS A 122 15.23 12.32 -2.10
C LYS A 122 13.99 11.83 -1.36
N ILE A 123 13.49 10.64 -1.67
CA ILE A 123 12.39 10.03 -0.92
C ILE A 123 12.80 9.79 0.54
N ASN A 124 14.03 9.34 0.78
CA ASN A 124 14.53 9.13 2.13
C ASN A 124 14.60 10.44 2.93
N GLU A 125 15.19 11.49 2.34
CA GLU A 125 15.31 12.81 2.95
C GLU A 125 13.95 13.47 3.23
N GLN A 126 13.02 13.40 2.28
CA GLN A 126 11.76 14.15 2.34
C GLN A 126 10.67 13.43 3.13
N LEU A 127 10.68 12.10 3.17
CA LEU A 127 9.60 11.31 3.77
C LEU A 127 10.11 10.35 4.85
N VAL A 128 11.01 9.42 4.51
CA VAL A 128 11.37 8.31 5.41
C VAL A 128 11.96 8.81 6.73
N TYR A 129 12.92 9.75 6.67
CA TYR A 129 13.57 10.29 7.86
C TYR A 129 12.54 10.97 8.77
N LYS A 130 11.75 11.91 8.21
CA LYS A 130 10.70 12.63 8.93
C LYS A 130 9.67 11.71 9.57
N ILE A 131 9.24 10.65 8.86
CA ILE A 131 8.25 9.69 9.38
C ILE A 131 8.83 8.87 10.52
N ARG A 132 10.09 8.43 10.42
CA ARG A 132 10.76 7.69 11.52
C ARG A 132 10.91 8.53 12.78
N GLU A 133 11.05 9.85 12.64
CA GLU A 133 11.13 10.76 13.78
C GLU A 133 9.79 10.97 14.50
N ILE A 134 8.65 10.64 13.89
CA ILE A 134 7.32 10.84 14.50
C ILE A 134 7.21 10.12 15.84
N SER A 135 7.66 8.87 15.91
CA SER A 135 7.67 8.13 17.18
C SER A 135 8.64 6.97 17.15
N PRO A 136 9.59 6.89 18.11
CA PRO A 136 10.48 5.73 18.22
C PRO A 136 9.74 4.47 18.70
N LYS A 137 8.52 4.60 19.25
CA LYS A 137 7.72 3.46 19.74
C LYS A 137 7.04 2.68 18.60
N PHE A 138 6.76 3.34 17.49
CA PHE A 138 6.12 2.72 16.34
C PHE A 138 7.16 2.27 15.32
N SER A 139 7.08 1.01 14.91
CA SER A 139 7.91 0.51 13.80
C SER A 139 7.15 0.70 12.48
N PHE A 140 7.78 1.44 11.55
CA PHE A 140 7.22 1.68 10.22
C PHE A 140 7.92 0.79 9.19
N ARG A 141 7.14 0.19 8.29
CA ARG A 141 7.66 -0.45 7.08
C ARG A 141 7.36 0.43 5.87
N PHE A 142 8.33 0.59 4.99
CA PHE A 142 8.23 1.51 3.85
C PHE A 142 8.22 0.73 2.55
N TYR A 143 7.29 1.07 1.66
CA TYR A 143 7.11 0.40 0.38
C TYR A 143 6.93 1.44 -0.72
N LYS A 144 7.59 1.23 -1.85
CA LYS A 144 7.27 1.96 -3.09
C LYS A 144 6.25 1.15 -3.85
N THR A 145 5.15 1.78 -4.25
CA THR A 145 4.05 1.08 -4.91
C THR A 145 3.53 1.87 -6.10
N SER A 146 3.04 1.14 -7.10
CA SER A 146 2.35 1.68 -8.26
C SER A 146 1.26 0.70 -8.67
N ILE A 147 0.16 1.21 -9.23
CA ILE A 147 -0.84 0.37 -9.89
C ILE A 147 -0.42 0.00 -11.32
N PHE A 148 0.56 0.70 -11.89
CA PHE A 148 1.09 0.39 -13.21
C PHE A 148 2.16 -0.69 -13.09
N THR A 149 1.94 -1.78 -13.84
CA THR A 149 2.97 -2.79 -14.07
C THR A 149 3.52 -2.63 -15.47
N ILE A 150 4.84 -2.53 -15.63
CA ILE A 150 5.44 -2.63 -16.96
C ILE A 150 5.39 -4.10 -17.41
N PHE A 151 4.54 -4.42 -18.37
CA PHE A 151 4.67 -5.64 -19.16
C PHE A 151 5.57 -5.35 -20.36
N ARG A 152 6.82 -5.85 -20.36
CA ARG A 152 7.69 -5.80 -21.54
C ARG A 152 7.69 -7.14 -22.25
N ARG A 153 7.39 -7.12 -23.55
CA ARG A 153 7.57 -8.25 -24.47
C ARG A 153 8.74 -7.93 -25.38
N PHE A 154 9.75 -8.81 -25.37
CA PHE A 154 10.83 -8.77 -26.36
C PHE A 154 10.50 -9.80 -27.45
N LEU A 155 10.64 -9.40 -28.71
CA LEU A 155 10.67 -10.35 -29.81
C LEU A 155 12.07 -10.98 -29.83
N LEU A 156 12.15 -12.31 -29.74
CA LEU A 156 13.40 -13.01 -29.98
C LEU A 156 13.51 -13.23 -31.49
N ASP A 157 14.42 -12.53 -32.15
CA ASP A 157 14.78 -12.82 -33.53
C ASP A 157 15.70 -14.05 -33.56
N PHE A 158 15.14 -15.19 -33.94
CA PHE A 158 15.92 -16.36 -34.31
C PHE A 158 16.34 -16.23 -35.79
N GLN A 159 17.31 -15.35 -36.06
CA GLN A 159 18.04 -15.38 -37.34
C GLN A 159 19.53 -15.58 -37.07
N SER A 160 19.90 -16.84 -36.77
CA SER A 160 21.14 -17.52 -37.16
C SER A 160 21.30 -18.81 -36.34
N LEU A 161 20.73 -19.90 -36.86
CA LEU A 161 21.20 -21.28 -36.66
C LEU A 161 21.42 -21.88 -38.05
#